data_AF-A0A977PV58-F1
#
_entry.id   AF-A0A977PV58-F1
#
_cell.length_a   1.000
_cell.length_b   1.000
_cell.length_c   1.000
_cell.angle_alpha   90.00
_cell.angle_beta   90.00
_cell.angle_gamma   90.00
#
_symmetry.space_group_name_H-M   'P 1'
#
loop_
_entity.id
_entity.type
_entity.pdbx_description
1 polymer ?
#
loop_
_entity_poly.entity_id
_entity_poly.type
_entity_poly.pdbx_seq_one_letter_code
_entity_poly.pdbx_strand_id
1 'polypeptide(L)'
;MTFYLGCAVWSYDGWLGTFYPPKTPKKAFLSCYSQRFHTVEGNTTFYAMPSSATVQRWQEETPNSFKFCLKFPQTITHQGALIPNLAETQQFIERVQVLDHKLGCIFAQLPPSYGPNYLEDLQQFLASLLFANIPLAVEVRHLDWWRSPYQEKLHQCLQNLNVAQVILDTRPVYRCSDNPLSHSQRPKPDVPVNFTLTANFVLIRFISHPQLVLNDLYLKEWGQKIQDWLNTNITVYCFIHCPIEDHSPQIARYFYQQLQQECIGLDPLPWDKLAHPPQQLSLF
;
A
#
# COMPACT_ATOMS: atom_id res chain seq x y z
N MET A 1 2.61 19.06 -3.98
CA MET A 1 1.81 17.84 -4.25
C MET A 1 2.47 16.67 -3.53
N THR A 2 1.70 15.78 -2.92
CA THR A 2 2.28 14.71 -2.07
C THR A 2 1.81 13.35 -2.57
N PHE A 3 2.53 12.81 -3.56
CA PHE A 3 2.29 11.48 -4.12
C PHE A 3 3.44 10.53 -3.80
N TYR A 4 3.14 9.45 -3.10
CA TYR A 4 4.09 8.40 -2.76
C TYR A 4 3.73 7.13 -3.51
N LEU A 5 4.59 6.74 -4.44
CA LEU A 5 4.48 5.48 -5.20
C LEU A 5 5.44 4.41 -4.65
N GLY A 6 4.94 3.18 -4.56
CA GLY A 6 5.73 2.01 -4.21
C GLY A 6 5.10 0.69 -4.67
N CYS A 7 5.70 -0.40 -4.22
CA CYS A 7 5.23 -1.77 -4.38
C CYS A 7 4.80 -2.37 -3.03
N ALA A 8 4.18 -3.55 -3.10
CA ALA A 8 3.73 -4.31 -1.94
C ALA A 8 4.86 -4.97 -1.13
N VAL A 9 6.07 -5.06 -1.68
CA VAL A 9 7.24 -5.65 -1.04
C VAL A 9 8.49 -4.88 -1.44
N TRP A 10 9.56 -5.03 -0.67
CA TRP A 10 10.91 -4.63 -1.09
C TRP A 10 11.87 -5.82 -1.18
N SER A 11 11.57 -6.94 -0.52
CA SER A 11 12.51 -8.07 -0.43
C SER A 11 12.09 -9.22 -1.34
N TYR A 12 12.30 -9.07 -2.65
CA TYR A 12 11.97 -10.07 -3.66
C TYR A 12 13.19 -10.40 -4.54
N ASP A 13 13.57 -11.67 -4.60
CA ASP A 13 14.79 -12.12 -5.29
C ASP A 13 14.69 -12.03 -6.81
N GLY A 14 13.48 -12.17 -7.40
CA GLY A 14 13.26 -12.08 -8.86
C GLY A 14 13.54 -10.68 -9.44
N TRP A 15 13.74 -9.68 -8.59
CA TRP A 15 14.14 -8.33 -8.99
C TRP A 15 15.65 -8.15 -9.21
N LEU A 16 16.46 -9.15 -8.91
CA LEU A 16 17.91 -9.12 -9.19
C LEU A 16 18.18 -9.06 -10.69
N GLY A 17 18.96 -8.07 -11.12
CA GLY A 17 19.33 -7.85 -12.52
C GLY A 17 18.32 -7.04 -13.34
N THR A 18 17.08 -6.89 -12.86
CA THR A 18 16.03 -6.12 -13.54
C THR A 18 15.71 -4.80 -12.82
N PHE A 19 15.53 -4.86 -11.50
CA PHE A 19 15.24 -3.71 -10.65
C PHE A 19 16.41 -3.43 -9.69
N TYR A 20 16.96 -4.47 -9.07
CA TYR A 20 18.20 -4.42 -8.30
C TYR A 20 19.42 -4.70 -9.18
N PRO A 21 20.59 -4.13 -8.86
CA PRO A 21 21.83 -4.55 -9.49
C PRO A 21 22.04 -6.08 -9.38
N PRO A 22 22.67 -6.71 -10.37
CA PRO A 22 23.05 -8.12 -10.25
C PRO A 22 23.88 -8.37 -8.99
N LYS A 23 23.66 -9.52 -8.33
CA LYS A 23 24.40 -9.96 -7.13
C LYS A 23 24.24 -9.05 -5.90
N THR A 24 23.25 -8.15 -5.87
CA THR A 24 22.93 -7.39 -4.65
C THR A 24 22.59 -8.35 -3.50
N PRO A 25 23.24 -8.24 -2.33
CA PRO A 25 22.90 -9.09 -1.19
C PRO A 25 21.54 -8.67 -0.60
N LYS A 26 20.75 -9.63 -0.10
CA LYS A 26 19.40 -9.38 0.48
C LYS A 26 19.35 -8.22 1.47
N LYS A 27 20.38 -8.10 2.32
CA LYS A 27 20.49 -7.02 3.32
C LYS A 27 20.54 -5.60 2.71
N ALA A 28 20.86 -5.46 1.43
CA ALA A 28 20.89 -4.20 0.71
C ALA A 28 19.62 -3.91 -0.09
N PHE A 29 18.66 -4.85 -0.15
CA PHE A 29 17.43 -4.67 -0.94
C PHE A 29 16.64 -3.44 -0.53
N LEU A 30 16.46 -3.19 0.77
CA LEU A 30 15.74 -2.02 1.25
C LEU A 30 16.42 -0.71 0.82
N SER A 31 17.75 -0.63 0.95
CA SER A 31 18.49 0.55 0.53
C SER A 31 18.37 0.76 -1.00
N CYS A 32 18.54 -0.29 -1.80
CA CYS A 32 18.37 -0.20 -3.26
C CYS A 32 16.93 0.16 -3.68
N TYR A 33 15.92 -0.39 -2.99
CA TYR A 33 14.51 -0.12 -3.23
C TYR A 33 14.17 1.34 -2.92
N SER A 34 14.59 1.84 -1.77
CA SER A 34 14.26 3.19 -1.29
C SER A 34 14.93 4.32 -2.08
N GLN A 35 15.94 3.98 -2.90
CA GLN A 35 16.52 4.90 -3.88
C GLN A 35 15.71 4.99 -5.18
N ARG A 36 14.75 4.09 -5.40
CA ARG A 36 13.94 4.02 -6.64
C ARG A 36 12.49 4.43 -6.42
N PHE A 37 11.90 4.09 -5.28
CA PHE A 37 10.53 4.42 -4.92
C PHE A 37 10.44 5.37 -3.73
N HIS A 38 9.29 6.03 -3.59
CA HIS A 38 9.03 6.95 -2.48
C HIS A 38 8.56 6.25 -1.21
N THR A 39 7.94 5.09 -1.37
CA THR A 39 7.29 4.38 -0.26
C THR A 39 7.29 2.87 -0.47
N VAL A 40 6.97 2.12 0.57
CA VAL A 40 6.67 0.70 0.50
C VAL A 40 5.47 0.33 1.35
N GLU A 41 4.64 -0.58 0.84
CA GLU A 41 3.64 -1.27 1.65
C GLU A 41 4.40 -2.35 2.44
N GLY A 42 4.42 -2.21 3.76
CA GLY A 42 5.12 -3.10 4.67
C GLY A 42 4.40 -4.42 4.87
N ASN A 43 4.38 -5.29 3.85
CA ASN A 43 3.84 -6.64 4.00
C ASN A 43 4.63 -7.52 4.96
N THR A 44 5.89 -7.19 5.23
CA THR A 44 6.71 -7.94 6.20
C THR A 44 6.12 -7.90 7.60
N THR A 45 5.58 -6.75 8.03
CA THR A 45 4.98 -6.60 9.36
C THR A 45 3.65 -7.33 9.51
N PHE A 46 2.98 -7.66 8.41
CA PHE A 46 1.78 -8.48 8.44
C PHE A 46 2.05 -9.88 9.01
N TYR A 47 3.21 -10.46 8.70
CA TYR A 47 3.54 -11.83 9.11
C TYR A 47 4.19 -11.90 10.49
N ALA A 48 4.90 -10.86 10.91
CA ALA A 48 5.57 -10.82 12.20
C ALA A 48 5.76 -9.38 12.69
N MET A 49 5.65 -9.19 14.01
CA MET A 49 6.09 -7.96 14.66
C MET A 49 7.62 -7.83 14.49
N PRO A 50 8.14 -6.74 13.91
CA PRO A 50 9.59 -6.58 13.75
C PRO A 50 10.27 -6.40 15.12
N SER A 51 11.58 -6.62 15.19
CA SER A 51 12.37 -6.24 16.37
C SER A 51 12.72 -4.75 16.32
N SER A 52 12.97 -4.12 17.48
CA SER A 52 13.36 -2.70 17.52
C SER A 52 14.63 -2.43 16.70
N ALA A 53 15.62 -3.33 16.76
CA ALA A 53 16.83 -3.24 15.94
C ALA A 53 16.53 -3.30 14.43
N THR A 54 15.52 -4.08 14.02
CA THR A 54 15.11 -4.13 12.61
C THR A 54 14.49 -2.81 12.17
N VAL A 55 13.60 -2.23 12.97
CA VAL A 55 12.98 -0.94 12.66
C VAL A 55 14.01 0.19 12.64
N GLN A 56 14.94 0.21 13.60
CA GLN A 56 16.03 1.18 13.63
C GLN A 56 16.88 1.09 12.36
N ARG A 57 17.23 -0.13 11.93
CA ARG A 57 17.94 -0.34 10.67
C ARG A 57 17.16 0.19 9.46
N TRP A 58 15.84 -0.03 9.42
CA TRP A 58 15.00 0.54 8.35
C TRP A 58 15.06 2.07 8.32
N GLN A 59 15.05 2.71 9.50
CA GLN A 59 15.21 4.16 9.62
C GLN A 59 16.57 4.62 9.08
N GLU A 60 17.65 3.91 9.39
CA GLU A 60 19.02 4.30 9.03
C GLU A 60 19.35 4.07 7.54
N GLU A 61 18.80 3.01 6.93
CA GLU A 61 19.18 2.56 5.59
C GLU A 61 18.42 3.24 4.43
N THR A 62 17.35 3.99 4.72
CA THR A 62 16.53 4.66 3.69
C THR A 62 16.68 6.18 3.72
N PRO A 63 16.49 6.89 2.58
CA PRO A 63 16.48 8.35 2.53
C PRO A 63 15.42 8.99 3.46
N ASN A 64 15.63 10.24 3.87
CA ASN A 64 14.68 11.01 4.70
C ASN A 64 13.32 11.24 4.03
N SER A 65 13.27 11.25 2.69
CA SER A 65 12.03 11.37 1.93
C SER A 65 11.22 10.07 1.83
N PHE A 66 11.80 8.93 2.21
CA PHE A 66 11.16 7.63 2.06
C PHE A 66 10.09 7.39 3.14
N LYS A 67 8.98 6.76 2.75
CA LYS A 67 7.87 6.44 3.65
C LYS A 67 7.66 4.94 3.80
N PHE A 68 7.32 4.50 5.00
CA PHE A 68 6.87 3.14 5.29
C PHE A 68 5.38 3.17 5.59
N CYS A 69 4.57 2.47 4.79
CA CYS A 69 3.15 2.26 5.07
C CYS A 69 2.95 0.83 5.57
N LEU A 70 2.91 0.63 6.88
CA LEU A 70 3.02 -0.69 7.50
C LEU A 70 1.66 -1.32 7.76
N LYS A 71 1.55 -2.63 7.55
CA LYS A 71 0.37 -3.37 8.00
C LYS A 71 0.48 -3.70 9.47
N PHE A 72 -0.63 -3.64 10.18
CA PHE A 72 -0.70 -4.35 11.46
C PHE A 72 -0.46 -5.86 11.24
N PRO A 73 0.26 -6.53 12.16
CA PRO A 73 0.36 -7.98 12.19
C PRO A 73 -0.98 -8.71 12.05
N GLN A 74 -0.97 -9.87 11.42
CA GLN A 74 -2.15 -10.75 11.32
C GLN A 74 -2.58 -11.30 12.69
N THR A 75 -1.68 -11.34 13.67
CA THR A 75 -1.99 -11.65 15.08
C THR A 75 -2.93 -10.62 15.70
N ILE A 76 -2.92 -9.38 15.22
CA ILE A 76 -3.85 -8.33 15.64
C ILE A 76 -5.14 -8.36 14.80
N THR A 77 -5.00 -8.44 13.48
CA THR A 77 -6.11 -8.14 12.55
C THR A 77 -6.92 -9.35 12.13
N HIS A 78 -6.44 -10.58 12.34
CA HIS A 78 -7.07 -11.81 11.83
C HIS A 78 -7.49 -12.80 12.93
N GLN A 79 -7.56 -12.35 14.20
CA GLN A 79 -7.96 -13.19 15.34
C GLN A 79 -9.41 -12.96 15.81
N GLY A 80 -10.23 -12.26 15.02
CA GLY A 80 -11.61 -11.91 15.35
C GLY A 80 -11.73 -10.43 15.74
N ALA A 81 -12.32 -10.15 16.91
CA ALA A 81 -12.45 -8.80 17.43
C ALA A 81 -11.07 -8.12 17.62
N LEU A 82 -10.98 -6.83 17.36
CA LEU A 82 -9.73 -6.06 17.43
C LEU A 82 -9.43 -5.58 18.85
N ILE A 83 -10.46 -5.24 19.64
CA ILE A 83 -10.30 -4.71 21.00
C ILE A 83 -9.43 -5.61 21.91
N PRO A 84 -9.60 -6.94 21.93
CA PRO A 84 -8.73 -7.81 22.71
C PRO A 84 -7.24 -7.71 22.38
N ASN A 85 -6.89 -7.23 21.19
CA ASN A 85 -5.52 -7.11 20.70
C ASN A 85 -4.93 -5.70 20.84
N LEU A 86 -5.58 -4.79 21.58
CA LEU A 86 -5.12 -3.41 21.76
C LEU A 86 -3.71 -3.30 22.35
N ALA A 87 -3.36 -4.14 23.33
CA ALA A 87 -2.04 -4.11 23.94
C ALA A 87 -0.92 -4.47 22.94
N GLU A 88 -1.13 -5.51 22.12
CA GLU A 88 -0.18 -5.87 21.05
C GLU A 88 -0.12 -4.77 19.98
N THR A 89 -1.26 -4.14 19.68
CA THR A 89 -1.35 -3.02 18.73
C THR A 89 -0.55 -1.81 19.19
N GLN A 90 -0.66 -1.43 20.46
CA GLN A 90 0.11 -0.34 21.06
C GLN A 90 1.61 -0.64 21.04
N GLN A 91 2.01 -1.87 21.41
CA GLN A 91 3.41 -2.30 21.32
C GLN A 91 3.94 -2.24 19.88
N PHE A 92 3.12 -2.59 18.89
CA PHE A 92 3.50 -2.45 17.48
C PHE A 92 3.72 -0.99 17.11
N ILE A 93 2.79 -0.10 17.47
CA ILE A 93 2.87 1.34 17.20
C ILE A 93 4.13 1.94 17.82
N GLU A 94 4.36 1.71 19.12
CA GLU A 94 5.55 2.20 19.83
C GLU A 94 6.83 1.74 19.14
N ARG A 95 6.85 0.50 18.65
CA ARG A 95 8.03 -0.05 17.96
C ARG A 95 8.29 0.62 16.62
N VAL A 96 7.26 0.91 15.84
CA VAL A 96 7.41 1.49 14.49
C VAL A 96 7.50 3.02 14.50
N GLN A 97 7.10 3.67 15.60
CA GLN A 97 7.26 5.12 15.80
C GLN A 97 8.71 5.60 15.72
N VAL A 98 9.70 4.71 15.91
CA VAL A 98 11.13 4.99 15.69
C VAL A 98 11.43 5.45 14.25
N LEU A 99 10.58 5.09 13.29
CA LEU A 99 10.68 5.58 11.91
C LEU A 99 10.42 7.09 11.81
N ASP A 100 9.79 7.71 12.82
CA ASP A 100 9.53 9.14 12.92
C ASP A 100 8.88 9.69 11.63
N HIS A 101 9.45 10.71 10.99
CA HIS A 101 8.95 11.29 9.76
C HIS A 101 8.96 10.30 8.58
N LYS A 102 9.65 9.15 8.66
CA LYS A 102 9.59 8.09 7.63
C LYS A 102 8.39 7.16 7.82
N LEU A 103 7.67 7.24 8.93
CA LEU A 103 6.40 6.53 9.10
C LEU A 103 5.32 7.23 8.25
N GLY A 104 4.78 6.52 7.27
CA GLY A 104 3.64 6.96 6.46
C GLY A 104 2.34 6.73 7.23
N CYS A 105 1.50 5.82 6.73
CA CYS A 105 0.34 5.34 7.49
C CYS A 105 0.55 3.93 8.04
N ILE A 106 -0.22 3.57 9.06
CA ILE A 106 -0.36 2.18 9.50
C ILE A 106 -1.78 1.73 9.12
N PHE A 107 -1.92 0.50 8.65
CA PHE A 107 -3.24 0.04 8.23
C PHE A 107 -3.62 -1.36 8.67
N ALA A 108 -4.90 -1.50 9.03
CA ALA A 108 -5.53 -2.75 9.38
C ALA A 108 -6.17 -3.36 8.13
N GLN A 109 -5.58 -4.44 7.62
CA GLN A 109 -6.24 -5.27 6.63
C GLN A 109 -7.09 -6.30 7.35
N LEU A 110 -8.41 -6.23 7.19
CA LEU A 110 -9.36 -7.08 7.90
C LEU A 110 -9.76 -8.27 7.01
N PRO A 111 -9.90 -9.49 7.58
CA PRO A 111 -10.26 -10.67 6.82
C PRO A 111 -11.73 -10.63 6.35
N PRO A 112 -12.12 -11.49 5.39
CA PRO A 112 -13.52 -11.65 4.99
C PRO A 112 -14.46 -12.09 6.12
N SER A 113 -13.95 -12.62 7.25
CA SER A 113 -14.75 -12.98 8.43
C SER A 113 -15.11 -11.77 9.30
N TYR A 114 -14.46 -10.62 9.10
CA TYR A 114 -14.72 -9.39 9.86
C TYR A 114 -15.79 -8.56 9.13
N GLY A 115 -17.05 -8.83 9.44
CA GLY A 115 -18.21 -8.18 8.82
C GLY A 115 -18.78 -6.97 9.59
N PRO A 116 -19.85 -6.35 9.08
CA PRO A 116 -20.48 -5.17 9.70
C PRO A 116 -20.97 -5.32 11.14
N ASN A 117 -21.17 -6.55 11.60
CA ASN A 117 -21.47 -6.84 13.01
C ASN A 117 -20.34 -6.42 13.97
N TYR A 118 -19.13 -6.20 13.47
CA TYR A 118 -17.98 -5.70 14.24
C TYR A 118 -17.78 -4.17 14.13
N LEU A 119 -18.73 -3.41 13.58
CA LEU A 119 -18.55 -1.95 13.41
C LEU A 119 -18.21 -1.23 14.72
N GLU A 120 -18.86 -1.60 15.82
CA GLU A 120 -18.58 -0.99 17.13
C GLU A 120 -17.17 -1.35 17.64
N ASP A 121 -16.76 -2.61 17.48
CA ASP A 121 -15.40 -3.06 17.80
C ASP A 121 -14.35 -2.29 16.99
N LEU A 122 -14.58 -2.11 15.68
CA LEU A 122 -13.70 -1.32 14.81
C LEU A 122 -13.61 0.14 15.26
N GLN A 123 -14.75 0.77 15.55
CA GLN A 123 -14.81 2.16 15.97
C GLN A 123 -14.05 2.37 17.29
N GLN A 124 -14.30 1.52 18.29
CA GLN A 124 -13.61 1.60 19.58
C GLN A 124 -12.11 1.34 19.41
N PHE A 125 -11.73 0.37 18.56
CA PHE A 125 -10.33 0.06 18.30
C PHE A 125 -9.60 1.27 17.69
N LEU A 126 -10.13 1.84 16.60
CA LEU A 126 -9.52 2.99 15.92
C LEU A 126 -9.47 4.22 16.82
N ALA A 127 -10.55 4.52 17.56
CA ALA A 127 -10.58 5.63 18.51
C ALA A 127 -9.49 5.49 19.58
N SER A 128 -9.24 4.26 20.05
CA SER A 128 -8.18 3.98 21.05
C SER A 128 -6.76 4.17 20.52
N LEU A 129 -6.56 4.35 19.21
CA LEU A 129 -5.23 4.55 18.60
C LEU A 129 -4.96 6.00 18.23
N LEU A 130 -5.96 6.90 18.29
CA LEU A 130 -5.81 8.29 17.87
C LEU A 130 -4.73 9.06 18.67
N PHE A 131 -4.45 8.64 19.91
CA PHE A 131 -3.39 9.24 20.75
C PHE A 131 -2.01 9.16 20.09
N ALA A 132 -1.78 8.18 19.21
CA ALA A 132 -0.49 7.98 18.57
C ALA A 132 -0.18 9.05 17.52
N ASN A 133 -1.18 9.82 17.06
CA ASN A 133 -1.06 10.86 16.03
C ASN A 133 -0.39 10.35 14.73
N ILE A 134 -0.72 9.11 14.33
CA ILE A 134 -0.24 8.47 13.10
C ILE A 134 -1.42 8.35 12.14
N PRO A 135 -1.23 8.57 10.82
CA PRO A 135 -2.26 8.29 9.83
C PRO A 135 -2.66 6.80 9.86
N LEU A 136 -3.95 6.52 10.06
CA LEU A 136 -4.48 5.16 10.09
C LEU A 136 -5.34 4.87 8.88
N ALA A 137 -5.27 3.64 8.37
CA ALA A 137 -6.18 3.17 7.32
C ALA A 137 -6.76 1.78 7.60
N VAL A 138 -7.88 1.44 6.96
CA VAL A 138 -8.55 0.15 7.08
C VAL A 138 -8.90 -0.41 5.71
N GLU A 139 -8.52 -1.66 5.46
CA GLU A 139 -8.96 -2.43 4.28
C GLU A 139 -10.00 -3.46 4.71
N VAL A 140 -11.26 -3.25 4.32
CA VAL A 140 -12.36 -4.19 4.57
C VAL A 140 -12.52 -5.17 3.42
N ARG A 141 -12.69 -6.46 3.75
CA ARG A 141 -12.81 -7.53 2.75
C ARG A 141 -14.13 -8.30 2.77
N HIS A 142 -14.91 -8.16 3.84
CA HIS A 142 -16.25 -8.73 3.89
C HIS A 142 -17.17 -7.97 2.92
N LEU A 143 -17.89 -8.70 2.06
CA LEU A 143 -18.69 -8.10 0.97
C LEU A 143 -19.81 -7.17 1.47
N ASP A 144 -20.42 -7.47 2.62
CA ASP A 144 -21.47 -6.61 3.18
C ASP A 144 -21.01 -5.21 3.57
N TRP A 145 -19.71 -4.95 3.77
CA TRP A 145 -19.21 -3.57 3.94
C TRP A 145 -19.44 -2.69 2.71
N TRP A 146 -19.67 -3.28 1.55
CA TRP A 146 -19.88 -2.59 0.28
C TRP A 146 -21.36 -2.45 -0.08
N ARG A 147 -22.26 -2.75 0.86
CA ARG A 147 -23.72 -2.70 0.68
C ARG A 147 -24.33 -1.68 1.62
N SER A 148 -25.40 -1.03 1.19
CA SER A 148 -26.20 -0.17 2.06
C SER A 148 -26.93 -1.01 3.12
N PRO A 149 -27.04 -0.55 4.38
CA PRO A 149 -26.56 0.72 4.93
C PRO A 149 -25.15 0.67 5.53
N TYR A 150 -24.43 -0.45 5.37
CA TYR A 150 -23.17 -0.69 6.06
C TYR A 150 -22.02 0.13 5.49
N GLN A 151 -22.02 0.38 4.18
CA GLN A 151 -21.01 1.22 3.54
C GLN A 151 -21.05 2.66 4.08
N GLU A 152 -22.23 3.25 4.17
CA GLU A 152 -22.43 4.60 4.66
C GLU A 152 -22.05 4.71 6.14
N LYS A 153 -22.42 3.72 6.95
CA LYS A 153 -22.01 3.64 8.36
C LYS A 153 -20.50 3.53 8.53
N LEU A 154 -19.84 2.70 7.72
CA LEU A 154 -18.39 2.57 7.73
C LEU A 154 -17.73 3.91 7.35
N HIS A 155 -18.16 4.53 6.24
CA HIS A 155 -17.61 5.81 5.80
C HIS A 155 -17.78 6.89 6.87
N GLN A 156 -18.96 6.99 7.50
CA GLN A 156 -19.21 7.94 8.57
C GLN A 156 -18.30 7.70 9.77
N CYS A 157 -18.14 6.45 10.20
CA CYS A 157 -17.22 6.08 11.28
C CYS A 157 -15.78 6.49 10.96
N LEU A 158 -15.29 6.15 9.76
CA LEU A 158 -13.93 6.44 9.33
C LEU A 158 -13.68 7.95 9.17
N GLN A 159 -14.64 8.70 8.61
CA GLN A 159 -14.60 10.16 8.48
C GLN A 159 -14.53 10.87 9.84
N ASN A 160 -15.35 10.45 10.81
CA ASN A 160 -15.35 11.02 12.14
C ASN A 160 -14.01 10.85 12.87
N LEU A 161 -13.27 9.79 12.53
CA LEU A 161 -11.97 9.47 13.12
C LEU A 161 -10.78 9.90 12.25
N ASN A 162 -11.03 10.50 11.07
CA ASN A 162 -10.02 10.79 10.04
C ASN A 162 -9.13 9.57 9.70
N VAL A 163 -9.77 8.41 9.51
CA VAL A 163 -9.13 7.14 9.14
C VAL A 163 -9.42 6.85 7.67
N ALA A 164 -8.39 6.54 6.86
CA ALA A 164 -8.60 6.25 5.45
C ALA A 164 -9.19 4.85 5.23
N GLN A 165 -10.19 4.72 4.37
CA GLN A 165 -10.51 3.42 3.79
C GLN A 165 -9.50 3.13 2.69
N VAL A 166 -8.86 1.95 2.75
CA VAL A 166 -7.96 1.48 1.70
C VAL A 166 -8.78 1.20 0.44
N ILE A 167 -8.38 1.81 -0.67
CA ILE A 167 -9.00 1.59 -1.96
C ILE A 167 -8.25 0.45 -2.66
N LEU A 168 -8.84 -0.74 -2.62
CA LEU A 168 -8.34 -1.91 -3.33
C LEU A 168 -8.96 -1.94 -4.74
N ASP A 169 -8.10 -1.98 -5.76
CA ASP A 169 -8.53 -2.17 -7.14
C ASP A 169 -8.00 -3.50 -7.68
N THR A 170 -8.92 -4.43 -7.90
CA THR A 170 -8.64 -5.75 -8.48
C THR A 170 -9.28 -5.90 -9.86
N ARG A 171 -9.82 -4.83 -10.44
CA ARG A 171 -10.44 -4.85 -11.77
C ARG A 171 -9.49 -5.36 -12.87
N PRO A 172 -8.19 -5.00 -12.91
CA PRO A 172 -7.27 -5.50 -13.95
C PRO A 172 -7.13 -7.02 -13.99
N VAL A 173 -7.29 -7.69 -12.84
CA VAL A 173 -7.12 -9.15 -12.72
C VAL A 173 -8.44 -9.92 -12.77
N TYR A 174 -9.59 -9.26 -12.57
CA TYR A 174 -10.92 -9.89 -12.61
C TYR A 174 -11.78 -9.52 -13.82
N ARG A 175 -11.44 -8.47 -14.57
CA ARG A 175 -12.21 -8.00 -15.74
C ARG A 175 -11.47 -8.26 -17.06
N CYS A 176 -10.46 -9.11 -17.05
CA CYS A 176 -9.72 -9.59 -18.21
C CYS A 176 -10.18 -10.99 -18.63
N SER A 177 -9.89 -11.38 -19.88
CA SER A 177 -10.24 -12.69 -20.41
C SER A 177 -9.37 -13.83 -19.86
N ASP A 178 -8.14 -13.52 -19.44
CA ASP A 178 -7.20 -14.45 -18.83
C ASP A 178 -6.96 -14.02 -17.38
N ASN A 179 -7.52 -14.75 -16.41
CA ASN A 179 -7.41 -14.38 -15.01
C ASN A 179 -6.06 -14.85 -14.43
N PRO A 180 -5.10 -13.94 -14.15
CA PRO A 180 -3.78 -14.32 -13.64
C PRO A 180 -3.82 -14.84 -12.20
N LEU A 181 -4.96 -14.72 -11.51
CA LEU A 181 -5.19 -15.26 -10.17
C LEU A 181 -5.78 -16.67 -10.18
N SER A 182 -6.02 -17.28 -11.35
CA SER A 182 -6.66 -18.60 -11.48
C SER A 182 -5.96 -19.71 -10.68
N HIS A 183 -4.64 -19.62 -10.50
CA HIS A 183 -3.84 -20.55 -9.69
C HIS A 183 -3.54 -20.06 -8.27
N SER A 184 -4.07 -18.90 -7.86
CA SER A 184 -3.83 -18.35 -6.54
C SER A 184 -4.63 -19.11 -5.48
N GLN A 185 -3.92 -19.64 -4.47
CA GLN A 185 -4.55 -20.28 -3.31
C GLN A 185 -5.25 -19.29 -2.38
N ARG A 186 -5.02 -17.98 -2.55
CA ARG A 186 -5.61 -16.90 -1.75
C ARG A 186 -5.99 -15.73 -2.67
N PRO A 187 -7.13 -15.83 -3.38
CA PRO A 187 -7.57 -14.76 -4.27
C PRO A 187 -7.79 -13.46 -3.48
N LYS A 188 -7.41 -12.33 -4.08
CA LYS A 188 -7.75 -11.00 -3.54
C LYS A 188 -9.27 -10.80 -3.66
N PRO A 189 -9.95 -10.14 -2.72
CA PRO A 189 -11.40 -9.96 -2.86
C PRO A 189 -11.72 -9.10 -4.10
N ASP A 190 -12.78 -9.47 -4.82
CA ASP A 190 -13.38 -8.66 -5.90
C ASP A 190 -14.40 -7.72 -5.25
N VAL A 191 -13.92 -6.54 -4.84
CA VAL A 191 -14.73 -5.50 -4.18
C VAL A 191 -14.82 -4.27 -5.08
N PRO A 192 -15.91 -3.49 -4.99
CA PRO A 192 -16.02 -2.25 -5.75
C PRO A 192 -14.90 -1.26 -5.44
N VAL A 193 -14.41 -0.56 -6.47
CA VAL A 193 -13.55 0.60 -6.28
C VAL A 193 -14.44 1.78 -5.85
N ASN A 194 -14.15 2.35 -4.68
CA ASN A 194 -14.84 3.52 -4.16
C ASN A 194 -13.83 4.65 -3.93
N PHE A 195 -14.13 5.83 -4.48
CA PHE A 195 -13.28 7.03 -4.40
C PHE A 195 -13.68 8.01 -3.28
N THR A 196 -14.59 7.62 -2.39
CA THR A 196 -14.97 8.43 -1.22
C THR A 196 -13.76 8.65 -0.30
N LEU A 197 -13.49 9.91 0.00
CA LEU A 197 -12.48 10.29 0.98
C LEU A 197 -13.05 10.10 2.39
N THR A 198 -12.34 9.35 3.23
CA THR A 198 -12.63 9.21 4.66
C THR A 198 -11.55 9.80 5.56
N ALA A 199 -10.47 10.31 4.97
CA ALA A 199 -9.41 11.03 5.67
C ALA A 199 -8.79 12.10 4.76
N ASN A 200 -7.91 12.91 5.33
CA ASN A 200 -7.08 13.89 4.62
C ASN A 200 -5.93 13.26 3.79
N PHE A 201 -5.95 11.93 3.61
CA PHE A 201 -5.05 11.18 2.74
C PHE A 201 -5.78 9.97 2.15
N VAL A 202 -5.20 9.38 1.11
CA VAL A 202 -5.69 8.12 0.51
C VAL A 202 -4.59 7.07 0.50
N LEU A 203 -5.00 5.81 0.65
CA LEU A 203 -4.14 4.66 0.42
C LEU A 203 -4.78 3.77 -0.66
N ILE A 204 -4.05 3.61 -1.77
CA ILE A 204 -4.47 2.85 -2.94
C ILE A 204 -3.64 1.58 -3.01
N ARG A 205 -4.31 0.45 -3.22
CA ARG A 205 -3.68 -0.84 -3.54
C ARG A 205 -4.20 -1.29 -4.89
N PHE A 206 -3.39 -1.10 -5.92
CA PHE A 206 -3.72 -1.47 -7.28
C PHE A 206 -3.14 -2.84 -7.60
N ILE A 207 -4.00 -3.83 -7.76
CA ILE A 207 -3.61 -5.18 -8.16
C ILE A 207 -3.57 -5.23 -9.68
N SER A 208 -2.38 -5.01 -10.22
CA SER A 208 -2.14 -4.92 -11.66
C SER A 208 -2.18 -6.28 -12.34
N HIS A 209 -2.59 -6.29 -13.60
CA HIS A 209 -2.40 -7.42 -14.50
C HIS A 209 -0.93 -7.53 -14.95
N PRO A 210 -0.35 -8.74 -15.11
CA PRO A 210 1.02 -8.94 -15.60
C PRO A 210 1.30 -8.29 -16.97
N GLN A 211 0.34 -8.35 -17.89
CA GLN A 211 0.42 -7.68 -19.18
C GLN A 211 0.09 -6.19 -19.02
N LEU A 212 1.06 -5.32 -19.32
CA LEU A 212 0.97 -3.87 -19.16
C LEU A 212 -0.30 -3.27 -19.78
N VAL A 213 -0.59 -3.60 -21.05
CA VAL A 213 -1.72 -3.05 -21.83
C VAL A 213 -3.09 -3.25 -21.17
N LEU A 214 -3.26 -4.33 -20.38
CA LEU A 214 -4.51 -4.61 -19.67
C LEU A 214 -4.72 -3.71 -18.45
N ASN A 215 -3.71 -2.92 -18.07
CA ASN A 215 -3.81 -1.94 -16.99
C ASN A 215 -4.18 -0.55 -17.50
N ASP A 216 -3.92 -0.21 -18.77
CA ASP A 216 -3.94 1.16 -19.29
C ASP A 216 -5.27 1.89 -19.04
N LEU A 217 -6.40 1.21 -19.25
CA LEU A 217 -7.73 1.75 -18.99
C LEU A 217 -7.86 2.23 -17.53
N TYR A 218 -7.43 1.40 -16.59
CA TYR A 218 -7.54 1.67 -15.16
C TYR A 218 -6.49 2.66 -14.67
N LEU A 219 -5.26 2.58 -15.20
CA LEU A 219 -4.19 3.52 -14.86
C LEU A 219 -4.55 4.94 -15.31
N LYS A 220 -5.23 5.10 -16.45
CA LYS A 220 -5.74 6.40 -16.91
C LYS A 220 -6.82 6.96 -15.98
N GLU A 221 -7.77 6.12 -15.56
CA GLU A 221 -8.80 6.52 -14.57
C GLU A 221 -8.16 6.96 -13.24
N TRP A 222 -7.17 6.19 -12.76
CA TRP A 222 -6.41 6.53 -11.56
C TRP A 222 -5.59 7.80 -11.73
N GLY A 223 -5.01 8.04 -12.91
CA GLY A 223 -4.27 9.27 -13.22
C GLY A 223 -5.10 10.52 -12.99
N GLN A 224 -6.29 10.57 -13.60
CA GLN A 224 -7.24 11.66 -13.42
C GLN A 224 -7.64 11.82 -11.95
N LYS A 225 -7.99 10.72 -11.27
CA LYS A 225 -8.44 10.78 -9.88
C LYS A 225 -7.36 11.27 -8.93
N ILE A 226 -6.12 10.81 -9.12
CA ILE A 226 -4.98 11.23 -8.31
C ILE A 226 -4.68 12.71 -8.55
N GLN A 227 -4.75 13.19 -9.80
CA GLN A 227 -4.59 14.62 -10.08
C GLN A 227 -5.62 15.47 -9.32
N ASP A 228 -6.89 15.08 -9.31
CA ASP A 228 -7.94 15.79 -8.56
C ASP A 228 -7.62 15.89 -7.06
N TRP A 229 -7.11 14.79 -6.47
CA TRP A 229 -6.71 14.75 -5.06
C TRP A 229 -5.46 15.57 -4.78
N LEU A 230 -4.45 15.52 -5.66
CA LEU A 230 -3.23 16.31 -5.50
C LEU A 230 -3.52 17.81 -5.60
N ASN A 231 -4.46 18.23 -6.44
CA ASN A 231 -4.91 19.62 -6.56
C ASN A 231 -5.67 20.13 -5.32
N THR A 232 -6.17 19.21 -4.48
CA THR A 232 -6.87 19.53 -3.22
C THR A 232 -6.00 19.26 -1.99
N ASN A 233 -4.68 19.13 -2.16
CA ASN A 233 -3.69 18.87 -1.11
C ASN A 233 -3.88 17.55 -0.34
N ILE A 234 -4.61 16.59 -0.91
CA ILE A 234 -4.72 15.25 -0.35
C ILE A 234 -3.40 14.51 -0.58
N THR A 235 -2.87 13.89 0.48
CA THR A 235 -1.70 13.01 0.36
C THR A 235 -2.14 11.66 -0.21
N VAL A 236 -1.41 11.17 -1.20
CA VAL A 236 -1.75 9.92 -1.90
C VAL A 236 -0.62 8.91 -1.72
N TYR A 237 -0.91 7.77 -1.08
CA TYR A 237 -0.05 6.59 -1.08
C TYR A 237 -0.59 5.58 -2.08
N CYS A 238 0.21 5.15 -3.04
CA CYS A 238 -0.18 4.19 -4.06
C CYS A 238 0.81 3.02 -4.13
N PHE A 239 0.27 1.81 -4.04
CA PHE A 239 1.03 0.56 -4.09
C PHE A 239 0.59 -0.29 -5.26
N ILE A 240 1.51 -0.57 -6.17
CA ILE A 240 1.31 -1.53 -7.25
C ILE A 240 1.68 -2.93 -6.77
N HIS A 241 0.82 -3.90 -7.05
CA HIS A 241 1.03 -5.31 -6.75
C HIS A 241 0.63 -6.14 -7.96
N CYS A 242 1.59 -6.77 -8.61
CA CYS A 242 1.33 -7.74 -9.66
C CYS A 242 1.33 -9.16 -9.08
N PRO A 243 0.37 -10.04 -9.43
CA PRO A 243 0.42 -11.46 -9.05
C PRO A 243 1.73 -12.16 -9.44
N ILE A 244 2.35 -11.70 -10.54
CA ILE A 244 3.74 -12.03 -10.91
C ILE A 244 4.61 -10.87 -10.46
N GLU A 245 5.18 -11.00 -9.26
CA GLU A 245 5.83 -9.89 -8.55
C GLU A 245 7.00 -9.28 -9.33
N ASP A 246 7.65 -10.02 -10.23
CA ASP A 246 8.69 -9.55 -11.16
C ASP A 246 8.27 -8.27 -11.92
N HIS A 247 6.98 -8.13 -12.23
CA HIS A 247 6.46 -7.01 -13.00
C HIS A 247 6.08 -5.78 -12.17
N SER A 248 5.87 -5.90 -10.85
CA SER A 248 5.37 -4.80 -10.02
C SER A 248 6.19 -3.51 -10.16
N PRO A 249 7.55 -3.52 -10.13
CA PRO A 249 8.33 -2.29 -10.23
C PRO A 249 8.18 -1.59 -11.59
N GLN A 250 8.17 -2.35 -12.69
CA GLN A 250 8.08 -1.74 -14.02
C GLN A 250 6.67 -1.21 -14.31
N ILE A 251 5.63 -1.90 -13.84
CA ILE A 251 4.26 -1.39 -13.92
C ILE A 251 4.12 -0.10 -13.09
N ALA A 252 4.71 -0.05 -11.89
CA ALA A 252 4.73 1.16 -11.06
C ALA A 252 5.45 2.31 -11.76
N ARG A 253 6.64 2.08 -12.31
CA ARG A 253 7.39 3.10 -13.05
C ARG A 253 6.63 3.58 -14.28
N TYR A 254 6.04 2.68 -15.05
CA TYR A 254 5.20 3.00 -16.20
C TYR A 254 4.03 3.91 -15.78
N PHE A 255 3.31 3.55 -14.72
CA PHE A 255 2.22 4.37 -14.21
C PHE A 255 2.68 5.76 -13.77
N TYR A 256 3.83 5.86 -13.08
CA TYR A 256 4.40 7.14 -12.68
C TYR A 256 4.71 8.03 -13.89
N GLN A 257 5.29 7.47 -14.94
CA GLN A 257 5.61 8.21 -16.16
C GLN A 257 4.36 8.73 -16.88
N GLN A 258 3.27 7.95 -16.90
CA GLN A 258 1.98 8.44 -17.41
C GLN A 258 1.47 9.60 -16.54
N LEU A 259 1.49 9.44 -15.21
CA LEU A 259 1.03 10.47 -14.29
C LEU A 259 1.84 11.77 -14.39
N GLN A 260 3.15 11.70 -14.64
CA GLN A 260 3.99 12.89 -14.85
C GLN A 260 3.64 13.66 -16.13
N GLN A 261 3.11 13.00 -17.15
CA GLN A 261 2.67 13.67 -18.38
C GLN A 261 1.36 14.43 -18.17
N GLU A 262 0.49 13.93 -17.29
CA GLU A 262 -0.83 14.50 -17.01
C GLU A 262 -0.82 15.51 -15.84
N CYS A 263 -0.01 15.26 -14.81
CA CYS A 263 0.02 16.04 -13.57
C CYS A 263 1.20 17.02 -13.56
N ILE A 264 0.92 18.29 -13.89
CA ILE A 264 1.90 19.38 -13.86
C ILE A 264 2.47 19.54 -12.45
N GLY A 265 3.80 19.54 -12.32
CA GLY A 265 4.50 19.79 -11.06
C GLY A 265 4.80 18.55 -10.22
N LEU A 266 4.60 17.34 -10.76
CA LEU A 266 5.04 16.11 -10.11
C LEU A 266 6.55 15.89 -10.33
N ASP A 267 7.31 15.78 -9.24
CA ASP A 267 8.76 15.58 -9.27
C ASP A 267 9.14 14.27 -10.00
N PRO A 268 10.36 14.17 -10.60
CA PRO A 268 10.86 12.92 -11.14
C PRO A 268 10.96 11.83 -10.07
N LEU A 269 10.55 10.61 -10.45
CA LEU A 269 10.69 9.43 -9.60
C LEU A 269 12.16 9.29 -9.17
N PRO A 270 12.48 8.93 -7.91
CA PRO A 270 13.85 8.73 -7.45
C PRO A 270 14.64 7.79 -8.35
N TRP A 271 13.97 6.77 -8.90
CA TRP A 271 14.56 5.84 -9.87
C TRP A 271 15.14 6.55 -11.10
N ASP A 272 14.46 7.55 -11.65
CA ASP A 272 14.90 8.24 -12.87
C ASP A 272 16.13 9.14 -12.65
N LYS A 273 16.52 9.36 -11.38
CA LYS A 273 17.70 10.15 -11.00
C LYS A 273 18.96 9.30 -10.80
N LEU A 274 18.87 7.97 -10.90
CA LEU A 274 20.02 7.09 -10.70
C LEU A 274 20.99 7.14 -11.87
N ALA A 275 22.28 7.37 -11.58
CA ALA A 275 23.33 7.57 -12.58
C ALA A 275 23.55 6.38 -13.54
N HIS A 276 23.08 5.17 -13.19
CA HIS A 276 23.12 3.99 -14.04
C HIS A 276 21.85 3.14 -13.85
N PRO A 277 20.96 3.02 -14.85
CA PRO A 277 19.95 1.96 -14.80
C PRO A 277 20.66 0.60 -14.80
N PRO A 278 20.16 -0.42 -14.07
CA PRO A 278 20.65 -1.78 -14.26
C PRO A 278 20.54 -2.08 -15.76
N GLN A 279 21.65 -2.46 -16.40
CA GLN A 279 21.65 -2.84 -17.80
C GLN A 279 20.61 -3.95 -17.98
N GLN A 280 19.49 -3.61 -18.62
CA GLN A 280 18.53 -4.57 -19.11
C GLN A 280 19.30 -5.45 -20.11
N LEU A 281 19.62 -6.67 -19.71
CA LEU A 281 20.10 -7.67 -20.67
C LEU A 281 18.96 -7.88 -21.65
N SER A 282 19.18 -7.45 -22.89
CA SER A 282 18.27 -7.68 -24.01
C SER A 282 17.88 -9.16 -24.05
N LEU A 283 16.58 -9.43 -24.08
CA LEU A 283 16.03 -10.74 -24.40
C LEU A 283 16.55 -11.14 -25.79
N PHE A 284 17.44 -12.12 -25.83
CA PHE A 284 17.64 -13.00 -26.99
C PHE A 284 16.83 -14.26 -26.75
#